data_AF-A0A7Y3A5E1-F1
#
_entry.id   AF-A0A7Y3A5E1-F1
#
_cell.length_a   1.000
_cell.length_b   1.000
_cell.length_c   1.000
_cell.angle_alpha   90.00
_cell.angle_beta   90.00
_cell.angle_gamma   90.00
#
_symmetry.space_group_name_H-M   'P 1'
#
loop_
_entity.id
_entity.type
_entity.pdbx_description
1 polymer ?
#
loop_
_entity_poly.entity_id
_entity_poly.type
_entity_poly.pdbx_seq_one_letter_code
_entity_poly.pdbx_strand_id
1 'polypeptide(L)'
;MKGLSHKTFPGFVVGLGLVIYLVLLVLSICYFKERIGTLDNAFQTFLLITENNITIMADRWPAVIIRIVPWILTTIGAPLIFIMIGFSISYILFQLTIFLLLAITLREP
;
A
#
# COMPACT_ATOMS: atom_id res chain seq x y z
N MET A 1 2.47 35.20 -2.86
CA MET A 1 2.75 34.05 -1.96
C MET A 1 4.26 33.92 -1.86
N LYS A 2 4.84 34.55 -0.83
CA LYS A 2 6.28 34.51 -0.51
C LYS A 2 6.48 33.43 0.56
N GLY A 3 7.51 32.60 0.40
CA GLY A 3 8.18 31.97 1.53
C GLY A 3 7.66 30.62 1.99
N LEU A 4 7.61 29.62 1.10
CA LEU A 4 7.93 28.26 1.53
C LEU A 4 9.44 28.10 1.33
N SER A 5 10.19 28.24 2.42
CA SER A 5 11.61 27.91 2.45
C SER A 5 11.74 26.41 2.15
N HIS A 6 12.00 26.07 0.89
CA HIS A 6 12.19 24.69 0.43
C HIS A 6 13.46 24.10 1.05
N LYS A 7 13.33 23.55 2.25
CA LYS A 7 14.35 22.69 2.83
C LYS A 7 14.15 21.30 2.22
N THR A 8 15.12 20.88 1.43
CA THR A 8 15.20 19.51 0.89
C THR A 8 15.19 18.50 2.03
N PHE A 9 14.67 17.30 1.77
CA PHE A 9 14.85 16.21 2.72
C PHE A 9 16.34 15.82 2.75
N PRO A 10 16.99 15.81 3.94
CA PRO A 10 18.34 15.31 4.06
C PRO A 10 18.43 13.88 3.52
N GLY A 11 19.53 13.52 2.85
CA GLY A 11 19.72 12.15 2.35
C GLY A 11 19.59 11.08 3.45
N PHE A 12 19.94 11.43 4.68
CA PHE A 12 19.70 10.59 5.86
C PHE A 12 18.21 10.32 6.12
N VAL A 13 17.32 11.31 5.95
CA VAL A 13 15.87 11.13 6.12
C VAL A 13 15.31 10.20 5.07
N VAL A 14 15.77 10.34 3.82
CA VAL A 14 15.38 9.42 2.73
C VAL A 14 15.84 8.00 3.04
N GLY A 15 17.11 7.83 3.44
CA GLY A 15 17.67 6.52 3.81
C GLY A 15 16.93 5.87 4.97
N LEU A 16 16.65 6.62 6.04
CA LEU A 16 15.90 6.12 7.19
C LEU A 16 14.47 5.73 6.80
N GLY A 17 13.79 6.54 5.99
CA GLY A 17 12.46 6.23 5.49
C GLY A 17 12.42 4.93 4.67
N LEU A 18 13.41 4.71 3.80
CA LEU A 18 13.54 3.46 3.05
C LEU A 18 13.70 2.24 3.97
N VAL A 19 14.55 2.35 4.99
CA VAL A 19 14.74 1.26 5.98
C VAL A 19 13.44 0.98 6.72
N ILE A 20 12.73 2.03 7.16
CA ILE A 20 11.44 1.88 7.86
C ILE A 20 10.41 1.20 6.96
N TYR A 21 10.24 1.65 5.71
CA TYR A 21 9.29 1.02 4.80
C TYR A 21 9.67 -0.41 4.42
N LEU A 22 10.97 -0.73 4.33
CA LEU A 22 11.43 -2.10 4.12
C LEU A 22 11.06 -3.00 5.31
N VAL A 23 11.29 -2.54 6.54
CA VAL A 23 10.88 -3.26 7.75
C VAL A 23 9.36 -3.44 7.78
N LEU A 24 8.60 -2.39 7.49
CA LEU A 24 7.13 -2.47 7.43
C LEU A 24 6.65 -3.43 6.34
N LEU A 25 7.34 -3.50 5.20
CA LEU A 25 7.03 -4.43 4.13
C LEU A 25 7.23 -5.87 4.59
N VAL A 26 8.36 -6.17 5.25
CA VAL A 26 8.60 -7.50 5.84
C VAL A 26 7.53 -7.83 6.88
N LEU A 27 7.24 -6.92 7.80
CA LEU A 27 6.19 -7.11 8.81
C LEU A 27 4.81 -7.32 8.18
N SER A 28 4.50 -6.64 7.07
CA SER A 28 3.22 -6.82 6.37
C SER A 28 3.08 -8.21 5.75
N ILE A 29 4.20 -8.84 5.37
CA ILE A 29 4.22 -10.22 4.87
C ILE A 29 4.14 -11.20 6.04
N CYS A 30 4.87 -10.98 7.14
CA CYS A 30 4.85 -11.87 8.31
C CYS A 30 3.48 -11.90 9.00
N TYR A 31 2.85 -10.72 9.16
CA TYR A 31 1.59 -10.54 9.90
C TYR A 31 0.38 -10.31 8.97
N PHE A 32 0.41 -10.88 7.76
CA PHE A 32 -0.65 -10.67 6.78
C PHE A 32 -2.00 -11.24 7.24
N LYS A 33 -1.98 -12.34 8.02
CA LYS A 33 -3.20 -13.02 8.48
C LYS A 33 -3.97 -12.17 9.48
N GLU A 34 -3.26 -11.55 10.41
CA GLU A 34 -3.83 -10.67 11.43
C GLU A 34 -4.40 -9.40 10.78
N ARG A 35 -3.69 -8.85 9.79
CA ARG A 35 -4.09 -7.61 9.09
C ARG A 35 -5.27 -7.80 8.14
N ILE A 36 -5.33 -8.93 7.43
CA ILE A 36 -6.32 -9.17 6.37
C ILE A 36 -7.41 -10.14 6.79
N GLY A 37 -7.11 -11.10 7.64
CA GLY A 37 -8.07 -12.11 8.13
C GLY A 37 -8.99 -11.62 9.25
N THR A 38 -8.99 -10.33 9.57
CA THR A 38 -9.83 -9.73 10.62
C THR A 38 -10.62 -8.54 10.09
N LEU A 39 -11.75 -8.26 10.74
CA LEU A 39 -12.58 -7.06 10.53
C LEU A 39 -13.00 -6.87 9.06
N ASP A 40 -12.96 -5.63 8.59
CA ASP A 40 -13.40 -5.16 7.27
C ASP A 40 -12.57 -5.76 6.11
N ASN A 41 -11.27 -5.98 6.31
CA ASN A 41 -10.40 -6.50 5.25
C ASN A 41 -10.76 -7.94 4.85
N ALA A 42 -11.25 -8.76 5.79
CA ALA A 42 -11.67 -10.13 5.49
C ALA A 42 -12.89 -10.13 4.56
N PHE A 43 -13.86 -9.27 4.86
CA PHE A 43 -15.05 -9.08 4.04
C PHE A 43 -14.70 -8.49 2.66
N GLN A 44 -13.83 -7.49 2.60
CA GLN A 44 -13.39 -6.91 1.33
C GLN A 44 -12.61 -7.90 0.48
N THR A 45 -11.78 -8.75 1.10
CA THR A 45 -11.04 -9.80 0.38
C THR A 45 -12.01 -10.83 -0.20
N PHE A 46 -13.01 -11.25 0.58
CA PHE A 46 -14.06 -12.14 0.10
C PHE A 46 -14.81 -11.54 -1.09
N LEU A 47 -15.27 -10.30 -0.96
CA LEU A 47 -16.01 -9.61 -2.02
C LEU A 47 -15.17 -9.46 -3.30
N LEU A 48 -13.90 -9.09 -3.17
CA LEU A 48 -12.97 -8.97 -4.27
C LEU A 48 -12.75 -10.31 -4.98
N ILE A 49 -12.74 -11.44 -4.25
CA ILE A 49 -12.63 -12.78 -4.83
C ILE A 49 -13.92 -13.20 -5.53
N THR A 50 -15.08 -12.94 -4.93
CA THR A 50 -16.37 -13.39 -5.48
C THR A 50 -16.84 -12.55 -6.66
N GLU A 51 -16.62 -11.23 -6.62
CA GLU A 51 -17.04 -10.31 -7.68
C GLU A 51 -15.96 -10.12 -8.75
N ASN A 52 -14.71 -10.49 -8.45
CA ASN A 52 -13.53 -10.24 -9.28
C ASN A 52 -13.44 -8.79 -9.80
N ASN A 53 -13.85 -7.84 -8.95
CA ASN A 53 -13.95 -6.43 -9.28
C ASN A 53 -13.48 -5.56 -8.11
N ILE A 54 -13.05 -4.34 -8.41
CA ILE A 54 -12.66 -3.35 -7.41
C ILE A 54 -13.90 -2.55 -7.02
N THR A 55 -14.61 -3.03 -6.01
CA THR A 55 -15.87 -2.42 -5.56
C THR A 55 -15.64 -1.22 -4.64
N ILE A 56 -16.03 -0.01 -5.02
CA ILE A 56 -15.86 1.17 -4.15
C ILE A 56 -16.83 1.06 -2.97
N MET A 57 -16.31 0.73 -1.79
CA MET A 57 -17.15 0.62 -0.59
C MET A 57 -17.19 1.95 0.15
N ALA A 58 -18.41 2.43 0.43
CA ALA A 58 -18.69 3.66 1.19
C ALA A 58 -17.95 4.91 0.66
N ASP A 59 -17.86 5.06 -0.67
CA ASP A 59 -17.22 6.20 -1.35
C ASP A 59 -15.74 6.43 -0.94
N ARG A 60 -15.05 5.39 -0.48
CA ARG A 60 -13.63 5.46 -0.09
C ARG A 60 -12.70 5.26 -1.30
N TRP A 61 -12.63 6.28 -2.16
CA TRP A 61 -11.81 6.28 -3.37
C TRP A 61 -10.32 5.92 -3.16
N PRO A 62 -9.62 6.37 -2.10
CA PRO A 62 -8.22 5.99 -1.90
C PRO A 62 -8.01 4.48 -1.70
N ALA A 63 -9.04 3.75 -1.25
CA ALA A 63 -8.97 2.31 -1.07
C ALA A 63 -8.90 1.54 -2.40
N VAL A 64 -9.26 2.17 -3.52
CA VAL A 64 -9.20 1.56 -4.86
C VAL A 64 -7.76 1.21 -5.23
N ILE A 65 -6.81 2.11 -4.98
CA ILE A 65 -5.40 1.91 -5.35
C ILE A 65 -4.80 0.73 -4.60
N ILE A 66 -5.14 0.59 -3.31
CA ILE A 66 -4.67 -0.49 -2.44
C ILE A 66 -5.20 -1.86 -2.91
N ARG A 67 -6.29 -1.88 -3.69
CA ARG A 67 -6.90 -3.13 -4.18
C ARG A 67 -6.38 -3.60 -5.52
N ILE A 68 -5.54 -2.81 -6.20
CA ILE A 68 -5.03 -3.17 -7.54
C ILE A 68 -4.21 -4.47 -7.48
N VAL A 69 -3.27 -4.61 -6.55
CA VAL A 69 -2.44 -5.83 -6.44
C VAL A 69 -3.27 -7.07 -6.09
N PRO A 70 -4.12 -7.08 -5.03
CA PRO A 70 -4.94 -8.26 -4.76
C PRO A 70 -5.92 -8.56 -5.89
N TRP A 71 -6.44 -7.55 -6.61
CA TRP A 71 -7.29 -7.77 -7.78
C TRP A 71 -6.55 -8.45 -8.94
N ILE A 72 -5.32 -8.02 -9.24
CA ILE A 72 -4.47 -8.70 -10.25
C ILE A 72 -4.26 -10.17 -9.86
N LEU A 73 -3.95 -10.44 -8.59
CA LEU A 73 -3.74 -11.80 -8.08
C LEU A 73 -5.00 -12.65 -8.19
N THR A 74 -6.16 -12.11 -7.85
CA THR A 74 -7.45 -12.79 -8.04
C THR A 74 -7.72 -13.07 -9.52
N THR A 75 -7.45 -12.09 -10.40
CA THR A 75 -7.70 -12.20 -11.84
C THR A 75 -6.88 -13.32 -12.48
N ILE A 76 -5.65 -13.55 -12.02
CA ILE A 76 -4.79 -14.65 -12.51
C ILE A 76 -5.06 -16.00 -11.81
N GLY A 77 -6.05 -16.07 -10.92
CA GLY A 77 -6.37 -17.29 -10.18
C GLY A 77 -5.33 -17.67 -9.12
N ALA A 78 -4.64 -16.70 -8.54
CA ALA A 78 -3.64 -16.97 -7.50
C ALA A 78 -4.29 -17.59 -6.25
N PRO A 79 -3.57 -18.46 -5.51
CA PRO A 79 -4.06 -19.01 -4.25
C PRO A 79 -4.41 -17.90 -3.24
N LEU A 80 -5.42 -18.16 -2.39
CA LEU A 80 -5.93 -17.22 -1.37
C LEU A 80 -4.81 -16.58 -0.52
N ILE A 81 -3.80 -17.38 -0.15
CA ILE A 81 -2.66 -16.89 0.63
C ILE A 81 -1.93 -15.74 -0.06
N PHE A 82 -1.72 -15.82 -1.38
CA PHE A 82 -1.06 -14.76 -2.14
C PHE A 82 -1.96 -13.54 -2.29
N ILE A 83 -3.27 -13.73 -2.49
CA ILE A 83 -4.24 -12.63 -2.54
C ILE A 83 -4.22 -11.84 -1.22
N MET A 84 -4.25 -12.53 -0.08
CA MET A 84 -4.18 -11.89 1.24
C MET A 84 -2.83 -11.18 1.47
N ILE A 85 -1.71 -11.80 1.10
CA ILE A 85 -0.39 -11.14 1.16
C ILE A 85 -0.38 -9.91 0.27
N GLY A 86 -0.86 -10.02 -0.97
CA GLY A 86 -0.98 -8.94 -1.95
C GLY A 86 -1.78 -7.76 -1.42
N PHE A 87 -2.89 -8.03 -0.75
CA PHE A 87 -3.67 -7.00 -0.07
C PHE A 87 -2.85 -6.34 1.05
N SER A 88 -2.22 -7.14 1.92
CA SER A 88 -1.43 -6.64 3.05
C SER A 88 -0.27 -5.74 2.59
N ILE A 89 0.49 -6.16 1.58
CA ILE A 89 1.65 -5.38 1.07
C ILE A 89 1.20 -4.11 0.35
N SER A 90 0.01 -4.09 -0.26
CA SER A 90 -0.47 -2.93 -1.02
C SER A 90 -0.57 -1.67 -0.18
N TYR A 91 -0.91 -1.81 1.11
CA TYR A 91 -0.90 -0.69 2.05
C TYR A 91 0.50 -0.07 2.18
N ILE A 92 1.53 -0.90 2.29
CA ILE A 92 2.92 -0.43 2.47
C ILE A 92 3.47 0.11 1.15
N LEU A 93 3.20 -0.57 0.04
CA LEU A 93 3.59 -0.13 -1.29
C LEU A 93 3.01 1.25 -1.62
N PHE A 94 1.72 1.46 -1.35
CA PHE A 94 1.09 2.76 -1.56
C PHE A 94 1.79 3.88 -0.76
N GLN A 95 2.01 3.66 0.54
CA GLN A 95 2.69 4.63 1.40
C GLN A 95 4.13 4.89 0.95
N LEU A 96 4.88 3.85 0.58
CA LEU A 96 6.24 3.95 0.07
C LEU A 96 6.27 4.73 -1.26
N THR A 97 5.31 4.48 -2.16
CA THR A 97 5.20 5.24 -3.42
C THR A 97 4.98 6.72 -3.14
N ILE A 98 4.07 7.08 -2.24
CA ILE A 98 3.86 8.49 -1.86
C ILE A 98 5.12 9.09 -1.24
N PHE A 99 5.79 8.36 -0.35
CA PHE A 99 7.04 8.79 0.25
C PHE A 99 8.13 9.07 -0.81
N LEU A 100 8.31 8.17 -1.76
CA LEU A 100 9.28 8.33 -2.86
C LEU A 100 8.92 9.49 -3.77
N LEU A 101 7.65 9.67 -4.12
CA LEU A 101 7.19 10.80 -4.92
C LEU A 101 7.52 12.12 -4.22
N LEU A 102 7.22 12.24 -2.93
CA LEU A 102 7.57 13.43 -2.15
C LEU A 102 9.09 13.61 -2.06
N ALA A 103 9.84 12.54 -1.81
CA ALA A 103 11.29 12.59 -1.72
C ALA A 103 11.98 12.96 -3.04
N ILE A 104 11.40 12.62 -4.20
CA ILE A 104 11.91 12.98 -5.53
C ILE A 104 11.49 14.39 -5.90
N THR A 105 10.19 14.73 -5.77
CA THR A 105 9.67 16.03 -6.20
C THR A 105 10.16 17.19 -5.31
N LEU A 106 10.43 16.94 -4.02
CA LEU A 106 10.99 17.94 -3.10
C LEU A 106 12.53 17.94 -3.08
N ARG A 107 13.17 17.13 -3.92
CA ARG A 107 14.63 17.12 -4.09
C ARG A 107 14.96 17.95 -5.32
N GLU A 108 15.28 19.23 -5.09
CA GLU A 108 15.90 20.07 -6.13
C GLU A 108 17.25 19.45 -6.56
N PRO A 109 17.63 19.54 -7.84
CA PRO A 109 18.96 19.12 -8.33
C PRO A 109 20.10 19.92 -7.69
#